data_AF-A0A143P8A0-F1
#
_entry.id   AF-A0A143P8A0-F1
#
_cell.length_a   1.000
_cell.length_b   1.000
_cell.length_c   1.000
_cell.angle_alpha   90.00
_cell.angle_beta   90.00
_cell.angle_gamma   90.00
#
_symmetry.space_group_name_H-M   'P 1'
#
loop_
_entity.id
_entity.type
_entity.pdbx_description
1 polymer ?
#
loop_
_entity_poly.entity_id
_entity_poly.type
_entity_poly.pdbx_seq_one_letter_code
_entity_poly.pdbx_strand_id
1 'polypeptide(L)'
;MGCTKIKEKGYILTNNIKSATIVKEYDRYYVSVLVDQRLSPVFKSKQTEDIGIDLGLKEAVFTPSGVKIRSFKTNQTIVKLDKSLKRQRRKLSRKKKGSHNWNKQLLKVQRLYRRIKNIKRKIKRKGMMRNKRWANSFQQIGLGYIVE
;
A
#
# COMPACT_ATOMS: atom_id res chain seq x y z
N MET A 1 22.96 22.82 -1.51
CA MET A 1 21.74 22.10 -1.06
C MET A 1 20.58 22.47 -1.98
N GLY A 2 19.80 21.50 -2.47
CA GLY A 2 18.72 21.74 -3.42
C GLY A 2 17.36 21.82 -2.72
N CYS A 3 16.63 22.93 -2.90
CA CYS A 3 15.22 23.01 -2.53
C CYS A 3 14.36 22.45 -3.68
N THR A 4 13.41 21.56 -3.39
CA THR A 4 12.43 21.08 -4.37
C THR A 4 11.05 21.61 -4.01
N LYS A 5 10.43 22.37 -4.91
CA LYS A 5 9.08 22.90 -4.73
C LYS A 5 8.06 21.83 -5.13
N ILE A 6 7.26 21.37 -4.18
CA ILE A 6 6.19 20.40 -4.41
C ILE A 6 4.93 21.16 -4.85
N LYS A 7 4.23 20.68 -5.88
CA LYS A 7 2.90 21.18 -6.25
C LYS A 7 1.85 20.61 -5.28
N GLU A 8 1.78 21.19 -4.09
CA GLU A 8 0.78 20.90 -3.06
C GLU A 8 -0.58 21.49 -3.48
N LYS A 9 -1.67 20.71 -3.40
CA LYS A 9 -3.04 21.18 -3.69
C LYS A 9 -3.93 21.20 -2.44
N GLY A 10 -3.35 21.56 -1.29
CA GLY A 10 -4.05 21.62 0.00
C GLY A 10 -4.36 20.27 0.63
N TYR A 11 -3.64 19.21 0.25
CA TYR A 11 -3.82 17.88 0.86
C TYR A 11 -3.05 17.74 2.17
N ILE A 12 -1.90 18.40 2.28
CA ILE A 12 -1.09 18.46 3.49
C ILE A 12 -1.50 19.72 4.27
N LEU A 13 -1.84 19.52 5.53
CA LEU A 13 -2.01 20.61 6.48
C LEU A 13 -0.66 21.34 6.63
N THR A 14 -0.62 22.62 6.27
CA THR A 14 0.62 23.43 6.33
C THR A 14 0.98 23.86 7.75
N ASN A 15 0.08 23.66 8.72
CA ASN A 15 0.26 24.10 10.09
C ASN A 15 0.94 22.97 10.88
N ASN A 16 1.97 23.30 11.68
CA ASN A 16 2.67 22.38 12.59
C ASN A 16 3.34 21.16 11.94
N ILE A 17 4.01 21.34 10.79
CA ILE A 17 4.86 20.31 10.20
C ILE A 17 6.09 20.08 11.10
N LYS A 18 6.33 18.84 11.53
CA LYS A 18 7.49 18.45 12.35
C LYS A 18 8.67 17.99 11.52
N SER A 19 8.41 17.17 10.51
CA SER A 19 9.45 16.62 9.64
C SER A 19 8.85 16.15 8.32
N ALA A 20 9.70 15.99 7.31
CA ALA A 20 9.33 15.39 6.05
C ALA A 20 10.39 14.39 5.58
N THR A 21 9.96 13.23 5.11
CA THR A 21 10.82 12.16 4.61
C THR A 21 10.55 11.95 3.13
N ILE A 22 11.59 12.09 2.30
CA ILE A 22 11.50 11.84 0.86
C ILE A 22 11.99 10.42 0.59
N VAL A 23 11.11 9.59 0.05
CA VAL A 23 11.44 8.21 -0.35
C VAL A 23 11.29 8.08 -1.85
N LYS A 24 12.33 7.57 -2.50
CA LYS A 24 12.26 7.18 -3.91
C LYS A 24 11.85 5.73 -4.04
N GLU A 25 10.63 5.46 -4.51
CA GLU A 25 10.20 4.12 -4.89
C GLU A 25 10.19 4.02 -6.42
N TYR A 26 11.16 3.26 -6.96
CA TYR A 26 11.31 3.03 -8.39
C TYR A 26 11.55 4.32 -9.21
N ASP A 27 10.58 4.70 -10.05
CA ASP A 27 10.57 5.89 -10.92
C ASP A 27 9.78 7.06 -10.33
N ARG A 28 9.44 7.00 -9.03
CA ARG A 28 8.65 8.02 -8.34
C ARG A 28 9.29 8.42 -7.03
N TYR A 29 9.07 9.68 -6.68
CA TYR A 29 9.37 10.22 -5.36
C TYR A 29 8.06 10.33 -4.58
N TYR A 30 8.14 9.96 -3.32
CA TYR A 30 7.09 10.06 -2.32
C TYR A 30 7.61 10.98 -1.22
N VAL A 31 6.73 11.81 -0.68
CA VAL A 31 7.05 12.69 0.43
C VAL A 31 6.03 12.38 1.52
N SER A 32 6.51 11.92 2.66
CA SER A 32 5.72 11.74 3.86
C SER A 32 5.99 12.93 4.77
N VAL A 33 4.95 13.61 5.21
CA VAL A 33 5.05 14.80 6.06
C VAL A 33 4.41 14.50 7.40
N LEU A 34 5.19 14.59 8.47
CA LEU A 34 4.71 14.43 9.82
C LEU A 34 4.14 15.77 10.31
N VAL A 35 2.85 15.79 10.63
CA VAL A 35 2.14 16.97 11.12
C VAL A 35 1.63 16.72 12.54
N ASP A 36 1.82 17.70 13.41
CA ASP A 36 1.34 17.67 14.78
C ASP A 36 -0.06 18.31 14.85
N GLN A 37 -1.07 17.46 15.01
CA GLN A 37 -2.47 17.85 15.06
C GLN A 37 -3.07 17.50 16.43
N ARG A 38 -3.74 18.48 17.05
CA ARG A 38 -4.55 18.23 18.25
C ARG A 38 -5.75 17.37 17.85
N LEU A 39 -5.73 16.09 18.21
CA LEU A 39 -6.85 15.18 18.02
C LEU A 39 -7.95 15.52 19.03
N SER A 40 -9.19 15.67 18.56
CA SER A 40 -10.35 15.61 19.44
C SER A 40 -10.50 14.18 19.98
N PRO A 41 -10.80 13.98 21.27
CA PRO A 41 -10.90 12.64 21.84
C PRO A 41 -12.02 11.86 21.15
N VAL A 42 -11.67 10.71 20.56
CA VAL A 42 -12.64 9.76 20.02
C VAL A 42 -12.96 8.75 21.12
N PHE A 43 -14.21 8.75 21.60
CA PHE A 43 -14.68 7.81 22.62
C PHE A 43 -14.60 6.37 22.07
N LYS A 44 -13.71 5.56 22.67
CA LYS A 44 -13.57 4.13 22.37
C LYS A 44 -14.59 3.32 23.18
N SER A 45 -15.43 2.53 22.53
CA SER A 45 -16.12 1.43 23.22
C SER A 45 -15.17 0.24 23.39
N LYS A 46 -15.20 -0.43 24.56
CA LYS A 46 -14.41 -1.65 24.84
C LYS A 46 -14.69 -2.70 23.76
N GLN A 47 -13.65 -3.15 23.04
CA GLN A 47 -13.73 -4.33 22.17
C GLN A 47 -13.47 -5.57 23.03
N THR A 48 -14.41 -6.52 23.02
CA THR A 48 -14.41 -7.74 23.86
C THR A 48 -14.05 -9.02 23.10
N GLU A 49 -13.59 -8.94 21.84
CA GLU A 49 -13.25 -10.13 21.04
C GLU A 49 -11.75 -10.20 20.72
N ASP A 50 -11.14 -11.35 21.04
CA ASP A 50 -9.75 -11.65 20.72
C ASP A 50 -9.57 -11.85 19.20
N ILE A 51 -8.62 -11.11 18.62
CA ILE A 51 -8.31 -11.15 17.19
C ILE A 51 -7.08 -12.03 16.95
N GLY A 52 -7.29 -13.25 16.48
CA GLY A 52 -6.21 -14.13 16.00
C GLY A 52 -5.75 -13.73 14.59
N ILE A 53 -4.52 -13.22 14.46
CA ILE A 53 -3.91 -12.91 13.15
C ILE A 53 -3.08 -14.11 12.70
N ASP A 54 -3.66 -14.99 11.88
CA ASP A 54 -2.90 -16.03 11.20
C ASP A 54 -2.20 -15.44 9.94
N LEU A 55 -0.87 -15.52 9.91
CA LEU A 55 -0.02 -15.06 8.82
C LEU A 55 0.35 -16.20 7.84
N GLY A 56 -0.31 -17.36 7.95
CA GLY A 56 -0.16 -18.51 7.07
C GLY A 56 -0.52 -18.22 5.60
N LEU A 57 0.49 -18.28 4.73
CA LEU A 57 0.50 -17.88 3.30
C LEU A 57 -0.45 -18.62 2.31
N LYS A 58 -1.63 -19.11 2.74
CA LYS A 58 -2.62 -19.72 1.83
C LYS A 58 -3.99 -19.04 1.86
N GLU A 59 -4.45 -18.54 3.00
CA GLU A 59 -5.76 -17.90 3.14
C GLU A 59 -5.64 -16.59 3.91
N ALA A 60 -6.21 -15.51 3.34
CA ALA A 60 -6.06 -14.18 3.90
C ALA A 60 -7.10 -13.96 5.00
N VAL A 61 -6.65 -14.04 6.25
CA VAL A 61 -7.36 -13.57 7.47
C VAL A 61 -8.62 -14.38 7.82
N PHE A 62 -8.58 -15.06 8.97
CA PHE A 62 -9.76 -15.60 9.64
C PHE A 62 -10.30 -14.54 10.62
N THR A 63 -11.59 -14.25 10.56
CA THR A 63 -12.31 -13.49 11.61
C THR A 63 -13.22 -14.45 12.37
N PRO A 64 -13.49 -14.25 13.67
CA PRO A 64 -14.46 -15.04 14.43
C PRO A 64 -15.85 -15.14 13.76
N SER A 65 -16.21 -14.16 12.91
CA SER A 65 -17.44 -14.13 12.11
C SER A 65 -17.38 -14.88 10.77
N GLY A 66 -16.36 -15.71 10.51
CA GLY A 66 -16.32 -16.62 9.34
C GLY A 66 -16.07 -15.98 7.95
N VAL A 67 -15.72 -14.70 7.86
CA VAL A 67 -15.54 -14.01 6.56
C VAL A 67 -14.18 -14.33 5.94
N LYS A 68 -14.17 -15.17 4.91
CA LYS A 68 -12.97 -15.50 4.12
C LYS A 68 -12.68 -14.42 3.09
N ILE A 69 -11.51 -13.75 3.17
CA ILE A 69 -11.04 -12.92 2.07
C ILE A 69 -10.57 -13.85 0.94
N ARG A 70 -11.29 -13.85 -0.19
CA ARG A 70 -10.96 -14.66 -1.38
C ARG A 70 -9.47 -14.54 -1.73
N SER A 71 -8.81 -15.69 -1.90
CA SER A 71 -7.37 -15.80 -2.16
C SER A 71 -6.89 -14.94 -3.32
N PHE A 72 -5.75 -14.25 -3.14
CA PHE A 72 -5.13 -13.42 -4.18
C PHE A 72 -4.77 -14.23 -5.45
N LYS A 73 -4.62 -15.56 -5.32
CA LYS A 73 -4.23 -16.47 -6.41
C LYS A 73 -5.31 -16.60 -7.50
N THR A 74 -6.57 -16.31 -7.20
CA THR A 74 -7.69 -16.46 -8.15
C THR A 74 -7.91 -15.22 -9.03
N ASN A 75 -7.19 -14.12 -8.78
CA ASN A 75 -7.32 -12.91 -9.58
C ASN A 75 -6.58 -13.05 -10.91
N GLN A 76 -7.33 -13.26 -12.00
CA GLN A 76 -6.77 -13.43 -13.35
C GLN A 76 -5.88 -12.27 -13.79
N THR A 77 -6.15 -11.03 -13.33
CA THR A 77 -5.31 -9.87 -13.61
C THR A 77 -3.93 -10.02 -12.96
N ILE A 78 -3.87 -10.45 -11.69
CA ILE A 78 -2.60 -10.69 -10.99
C ILE A 78 -1.81 -11.80 -11.70
N VAL A 79 -2.47 -12.90 -12.07
CA VAL A 79 -1.82 -14.02 -12.78
C VAL A 79 -1.21 -13.57 -14.11
N LYS A 80 -1.95 -12.79 -14.92
CA LYS A 80 -1.44 -12.24 -16.19
C LYS A 80 -0.23 -11.31 -15.96
N LEU A 81 -0.30 -10.46 -14.94
CA LEU A 81 0.78 -9.55 -14.58
C LEU A 81 2.03 -10.30 -14.07
N ASP A 82 1.87 -11.35 -13.27
CA ASP A 82 2.98 -12.17 -12.78
C ASP A 82 3.69 -12.91 -13.93
N LYS A 83 2.94 -13.44 -14.91
CA LYS A 83 3.52 -14.02 -16.13
C LYS A 83 4.34 -12.98 -16.90
N SER A 84 3.80 -11.78 -17.08
CA SER A 84 4.53 -10.67 -17.73
C SER A 84 5.79 -10.29 -16.95
N LEU A 85 5.69 -10.21 -15.62
CA LEU A 85 6.79 -9.87 -14.74
C LEU A 85 7.94 -10.87 -14.85
N LYS A 86 7.64 -12.18 -14.85
CA LYS A 86 8.64 -13.24 -15.08
C LYS A 86 9.35 -13.05 -16.43
N ARG A 87 8.61 -12.75 -17.50
CA ARG A 87 9.19 -12.47 -18.83
C ARG A 87 10.10 -11.24 -18.82
N GLN A 88 9.67 -10.14 -18.21
CA GLN A 88 10.47 -8.91 -18.16
C GLN A 88 11.72 -9.04 -17.29
N ARG A 89 11.66 -9.83 -16.20
CA ARG A 89 12.84 -10.17 -15.38
C ARG A 89 13.88 -10.98 -16.15
N ARG A 90 13.46 -11.98 -16.93
CA ARG A 90 14.37 -12.74 -17.81
C ARG A 90 15.02 -11.85 -18.87
N LYS A 91 14.28 -10.88 -19.43
CA LYS A 91 14.84 -9.88 -20.35
C LYS A 91 15.85 -8.96 -19.65
N LEU A 92 15.63 -8.62 -18.37
CA LEU A 92 16.54 -7.78 -17.60
C LEU A 92 17.86 -8.49 -17.30
N SER A 93 17.80 -9.76 -16.86
CA SER A 93 19.00 -10.54 -16.50
C SER A 93 19.94 -10.76 -17.68
N ARG A 94 19.40 -10.81 -18.90
CA ARG A 94 20.19 -10.96 -20.14
C ARG A 94 20.84 -9.65 -20.62
N LYS A 95 20.56 -8.51 -19.99
CA LYS A 95 21.13 -7.20 -20.40
C LYS A 95 22.33 -6.85 -19.53
N LYS A 96 23.33 -6.19 -20.13
CA LYS A 96 24.51 -5.66 -19.41
C LYS A 96 24.08 -4.67 -18.34
N LYS A 97 24.32 -4.98 -17.07
CA LYS A 97 23.99 -4.14 -15.91
C LYS A 97 24.58 -2.74 -16.10
N GLY A 98 23.83 -1.71 -15.73
CA GLY A 98 24.23 -0.30 -15.89
C GLY A 98 24.10 0.28 -17.30
N SER A 99 23.93 -0.55 -18.35
CA SER A 99 23.68 -0.04 -19.70
C SER A 99 22.34 0.71 -19.78
N HIS A 100 22.23 1.64 -20.72
CA HIS A 100 21.00 2.39 -20.95
C HIS A 100 19.78 1.46 -21.21
N ASN A 101 19.99 0.39 -21.96
CA ASN A 101 18.98 -0.63 -22.24
C ASN A 101 18.60 -1.44 -20.99
N TRP A 102 19.54 -1.68 -20.08
CA TRP A 102 19.28 -2.33 -18.80
C TRP A 102 18.44 -1.42 -17.89
N ASN A 103 18.78 -0.13 -17.79
CA ASN A 103 18.00 0.84 -17.01
C ASN A 103 16.55 0.97 -17.54
N LYS A 104 16.37 1.07 -18.86
CA LYS A 104 15.03 1.05 -19.50
C LYS A 104 14.24 -0.21 -19.15
N GLN A 105 14.90 -1.37 -19.12
CA GLN A 105 14.26 -2.65 -18.79
C GLN A 105 13.94 -2.76 -17.29
N LEU A 106 14.82 -2.25 -16.43
CA LEU A 106 14.62 -2.23 -14.98
C LEU A 106 13.36 -1.44 -14.63
N LEU A 107 13.19 -0.26 -15.22
CA LEU A 107 11.98 0.56 -15.04
C LEU A 107 10.69 -0.20 -15.42
N LYS A 108 10.71 -1.00 -16.50
CA LYS A 108 9.57 -1.85 -16.88
C LYS A 108 9.25 -2.89 -15.81
N VAL A 109 10.26 -3.55 -15.27
CA VAL A 109 10.10 -4.54 -14.18
C VAL A 109 9.53 -3.88 -12.94
N GLN A 110 10.08 -2.73 -12.55
CA GLN A 110 9.65 -1.97 -11.38
C GLN A 110 8.19 -1.49 -11.50
N ARG A 111 7.77 -1.00 -12.67
CA ARG A 111 6.38 -0.59 -12.95
C ARG A 111 5.40 -1.76 -12.82
N LEU A 112 5.77 -2.95 -13.30
CA LEU A 112 4.95 -4.16 -13.15
C LEU A 112 4.83 -4.57 -11.68
N TYR A 113 5.95 -4.54 -10.94
CA TYR A 113 5.97 -4.79 -9.50
C TYR A 113 4.99 -3.90 -8.74
N ARG A 114 5.08 -2.59 -8.98
CA ARG A 114 4.17 -1.60 -8.37
C ARG A 114 2.72 -1.88 -8.71
N ARG A 115 2.40 -2.20 -9.97
CA ARG A 115 1.02 -2.51 -10.38
C ARG A 115 0.45 -3.71 -9.62
N ILE A 116 1.24 -4.78 -9.45
CA ILE A 116 0.84 -5.96 -8.68
C ILE A 116 0.64 -5.60 -7.21
N LYS A 117 1.59 -4.87 -6.59
CA LYS A 117 1.51 -4.38 -5.20
C LYS A 117 0.24 -3.57 -4.96
N ASN A 118 -0.09 -2.65 -5.86
CA ASN A 118 -1.29 -1.80 -5.77
C ASN A 118 -2.58 -2.60 -5.88
N ILE A 119 -2.66 -3.59 -6.78
CA ILE A 119 -3.84 -4.45 -6.91
C ILE A 119 -4.03 -5.28 -5.63
N LYS A 120 -2.95 -5.88 -5.10
CA LYS A 120 -3.00 -6.63 -3.82
C LYS A 120 -3.48 -5.74 -2.68
N ARG A 121 -2.96 -4.51 -2.55
CA ARG A 121 -3.39 -3.52 -1.56
C ARG A 121 -4.87 -3.15 -1.72
N LYS A 122 -5.35 -2.95 -2.95
CA LYS A 122 -6.76 -2.66 -3.25
C LYS A 122 -7.68 -3.81 -2.86
N ILE A 123 -7.29 -5.06 -3.12
CA ILE A 123 -8.07 -6.24 -2.73
C ILE A 123 -8.14 -6.34 -1.21
N LYS A 124 -7.00 -6.19 -0.51
CA LYS A 124 -6.96 -6.17 0.97
C LYS A 124 -7.89 -5.10 1.53
N ARG A 125 -7.78 -3.86 1.04
CA ARG A 125 -8.64 -2.73 1.46
C ARG A 125 -10.12 -3.02 1.22
N LYS A 126 -10.49 -3.53 0.05
CA LYS A 126 -11.88 -3.90 -0.25
C LYS A 126 -12.40 -5.02 0.65
N GLY A 127 -11.56 -6.02 0.96
CA GLY A 127 -11.90 -7.08 1.91
C GLY A 127 -12.19 -6.51 3.30
N MET A 128 -11.32 -5.64 3.78
CA MET A 128 -11.47 -4.95 5.06
C MET A 128 -12.74 -4.09 5.13
N MET A 129 -13.00 -3.27 4.11
CA MET A 129 -14.19 -2.41 4.03
C MET A 129 -15.51 -3.17 3.97
N ARG A 130 -15.52 -4.39 3.40
CA ARG A 130 -16.74 -5.22 3.31
C ARG A 130 -17.14 -5.82 4.65
N ASN A 131 -16.27 -5.80 5.66
CA ASN A 131 -16.61 -6.24 7.00
C ASN A 131 -17.23 -5.06 7.77
N LYS A 132 -18.57 -5.06 7.92
CA LYS A 132 -19.33 -4.00 8.61
C LYS A 132 -18.82 -3.73 10.05
N ARG A 133 -18.32 -4.75 10.76
CA ARG A 133 -17.74 -4.59 12.11
C ARG A 133 -16.42 -3.79 12.10
N TRP A 134 -15.63 -3.92 11.04
CA TRP A 134 -14.37 -3.19 10.88
C TRP A 134 -14.61 -1.75 10.41
N ALA A 135 -15.56 -1.53 9.49
CA ALA A 135 -15.91 -0.18 9.04
C ALA A 135 -16.35 0.74 10.20
N ASN A 136 -17.15 0.21 11.15
CA ASN A 136 -17.62 0.96 12.31
C ASN A 136 -16.53 1.18 13.37
N SER A 137 -15.64 0.19 13.59
CA SER A 137 -14.53 0.34 14.54
C SER A 137 -13.44 1.29 14.04
N PHE A 138 -13.19 1.39 12.73
CA PHE A 138 -12.28 2.39 12.17
C PHE A 138 -12.82 3.82 12.25
N GLN A 139 -14.13 4.02 12.15
CA GLN A 139 -14.75 5.33 12.43
C GLN A 139 -14.64 5.70 13.92
N GLN A 140 -14.70 4.73 14.84
CA GLN A 140 -14.55 4.92 16.28
C GLN A 140 -13.10 5.12 16.77
N ILE A 141 -12.07 4.87 15.96
CA ILE A 141 -10.66 5.03 16.39
C ILE A 141 -10.05 6.37 15.94
N GLY A 142 -10.75 7.15 15.11
CA GLY A 142 -10.22 8.42 14.60
C GLY A 142 -9.02 8.27 13.64
N LEU A 143 -8.72 7.03 13.20
CA LEU A 143 -7.74 6.77 12.14
C LEU A 143 -8.37 7.11 10.80
N GLY A 144 -8.37 8.41 10.48
CA GLY A 144 -8.52 8.87 9.10
C GLY A 144 -7.55 8.11 8.21
N TYR A 145 -8.01 7.65 7.04
CA TYR A 145 -7.22 6.87 6.11
C TYR A 145 -5.97 7.63 5.65
N ILE A 146 -4.82 7.45 6.31
CA ILE A 146 -3.52 7.83 5.74
C ILE A 146 -3.11 6.69 4.81
N VAL A 147 -3.22 6.94 3.51
CA VAL A 147 -2.75 6.06 2.44
C VAL A 147 -1.44 6.63 1.90
N GLU A 148 -0.31 6.03 2.27
CA GLU A 148 0.97 6.18 1.53
C GLU A 148 1.01 5.33 0.23
#